data_AF-A0A5K0WV64-F1
#
_entry.id   AF-A0A5K0WV64-F1
#
_cell.length_a   1.000
_cell.length_b   1.000
_cell.length_c   1.000
_cell.angle_alpha   90.00
_cell.angle_beta   90.00
_cell.angle_gamma   90.00
#
_symmetry.space_group_name_H-M   'P 1'
#
loop_
_entity.id
_entity.type
_entity.pdbx_description
1 polymer ?
#
loop_
_entity_poly.entity_id
_entity_poly.type
_entity_poly.pdbx_seq_one_letter_code
_entity_poly.pdbx_strand_id
1 'polypeptide(L)' 'VLSNGVYKSVLHRALVNSERERISIPTFYCPSPDAVIRPADGLVDEHNPPLYRRYHYREYYESFWDHGLKDQSCIEKFTI' A
#
# COMPACT_ATOMS: atom_id res chain seq x y z
N VAL A 1 -1.18 -1.06 6.32
CA VAL A 1 -0.88 -2.41 6.89
C VAL A 1 -0.09 -2.35 8.18
N LEU A 2 1.18 -1.93 8.16
CA LEU A 2 2.03 -1.89 9.37
C LEU A 2 1.37 -1.13 10.55
N SER A 3 0.74 0.00 10.24
CA SER A 3 0.00 0.85 11.19
C SER A 3 -1.35 0.29 11.64
N ASN A 4 -1.69 -0.96 11.29
CA ASN A 4 -3.01 -1.56 11.46
C ASN A 4 -4.18 -0.63 11.05
N GLY A 5 -4.00 0.13 9.96
CA GLY A 5 -5.03 1.04 9.44
C GLY A 5 -5.12 2.42 10.10
N VAL A 6 -4.27 2.72 11.10
CA VAL A 6 -4.18 4.06 11.73
C VAL A 6 -3.76 5.12 10.71
N TYR A 7 -2.70 4.83 9.93
CA TYR A 7 -2.30 5.69 8.81
C TYR A 7 -2.99 5.27 7.52
N LYS A 8 -3.60 6.24 6.83
CA LYS A 8 -4.32 6.05 5.57
C LYS A 8 -3.40 6.29 4.39
N SER A 9 -3.32 5.32 3.49
CA SER A 9 -2.73 5.52 2.16
C SER A 9 -3.75 6.20 1.27
N VAL A 10 -3.43 7.37 0.72
CA VAL A 10 -4.38 8.20 -0.03
C VAL A 10 -4.16 8.11 -1.54
N LEU A 11 -5.26 8.09 -2.28
CA LEU A 11 -5.24 8.18 -3.74
C LEU A 11 -4.87 9.61 -4.17
N HIS A 12 -3.94 9.72 -5.11
CA HIS A 12 -3.50 10.98 -5.66
C HIS A 12 -3.38 10.86 -7.18
N ARG A 13 -3.56 11.99 -7.89
CA ARG A 13 -3.43 12.07 -9.36
C ARG A 13 -2.65 13.31 -9.76
N ALA A 14 -1.85 13.19 -10.82
CA ALA A 14 -1.24 14.34 -11.48
C ALA A 14 -2.17 14.81 -12.61
N LEU A 15 -2.47 16.11 -12.64
CA LEU A 15 -3.28 16.71 -13.69
C LEU A 15 -2.38 17.34 -14.75
N VAL A 16 -2.80 17.23 -16.01
CA VAL A 16 -2.18 17.90 -17.16
C VAL A 16 -2.77 19.29 -17.36
N ASN A 17 -2.03 20.17 -18.04
CA ASN A 17 -2.51 21.50 -18.44
C ASN A 17 -1.98 21.83 -19.85
N SER A 18 -2.58 22.82 -20.51
CA SER A 18 -2.24 23.21 -21.89
C SER A 18 -1.20 24.33 -21.99
N GLU A 19 -0.78 24.92 -20.88
CA GLU A 19 0.03 26.14 -20.86
C GLU A 19 1.52 25.88 -20.68
N ARG A 20 1.88 24.91 -19.84
CA ARG A 20 3.27 24.65 -19.47
C ARG A 20 3.52 23.20 -19.05
N GLU A 21 4.74 22.74 -19.32
CA GLU A 21 5.23 21.46 -18.84
C GLU A 21 5.40 21.43 -17.31
N ARG A 22 5.29 20.24 -16.73
CA ARG A 22 5.56 19.98 -15.31
C ARG A 22 6.42 18.73 -15.21
N ILE A 23 7.59 18.88 -14.57
CA ILE A 23 8.52 17.78 -14.30
C ILE A 23 8.52 17.48 -12.80
N SER A 24 8.50 16.20 -12.44
CA SER A 24 8.64 15.73 -11.07
C SER A 24 9.44 14.43 -11.03
N ILE A 25 10.27 14.26 -10.00
CA ILE A 25 11.11 13.07 -9.79
C ILE A 25 10.66 12.42 -8.47
N PRO A 26 9.70 11.47 -8.48
CA PRO A 26 9.31 10.79 -7.26
C PRO A 26 10.36 9.76 -6.85
N THR A 27 10.61 9.66 -5.55
CA THR A 27 11.44 8.61 -4.95
C THR A 27 10.58 7.80 -4.00
N PHE A 28 10.56 6.48 -4.20
CA PHE A 28 9.75 5.57 -3.39
C PHE A 28 10.66 4.73 -2.50
N TYR A 29 10.40 4.76 -1.19
CA TYR A 29 11.05 3.88 -0.22
C TYR A 29 10.18 2.65 -0.02
N CYS A 30 10.65 1.52 -0.52
CA CYS A 30 9.95 0.25 -0.46
C CYS A 30 10.68 -0.75 0.45
N PRO A 31 9.95 -1.64 1.14
CA PRO A 31 10.56 -2.79 1.82
C PRO A 31 11.34 -3.70 0.86
N SER A 32 12.25 -4.50 1.41
CA SER A 32 12.84 -5.63 0.68
C SER A 32 11.75 -6.58 0.17
N PRO A 33 11.87 -7.19 -1.02
CA PRO A 33 10.93 -8.19 -1.53
C PRO A 33 10.65 -9.34 -0.54
N ASP A 34 11.66 -9.75 0.22
CA ASP A 34 11.55 -10.84 1.20
C ASP A 34 11.02 -10.37 2.56
N ALA A 35 10.86 -9.05 2.76
CA ALA A 35 10.33 -8.51 4.01
C ALA A 35 8.92 -9.02 4.28
N VAL A 36 8.70 -9.47 5.51
CA VAL A 36 7.39 -9.87 5.99
C VAL A 36 6.61 -8.63 6.40
N ILE A 37 5.46 -8.42 5.78
CA ILE A 37 4.55 -7.32 6.08
C ILE A 37 3.35 -7.85 6.86
N ARG A 38 3.04 -7.19 7.98
CA ARG A 38 1.91 -7.48 8.88
C ARG A 38 1.66 -6.28 9.79
N PRO A 39 0.48 -6.15 10.42
CA PRO A 39 0.30 -5.19 11.50
C PRO A 39 1.41 -5.33 12.56
N ALA A 40 1.94 -4.19 13.03
CA ALA A 40 2.97 -4.18 14.08
C ALA A 40 2.38 -4.72 15.39
N ASP A 41 3.16 -5.53 16.11
CA ASP A 41 2.68 -6.21 17.34
C ASP A 41 2.15 -5.23 18.38
N GLY A 42 2.81 -4.07 18.55
CA GLY A 42 2.36 -3.02 19.49
C GLY A 42 1.10 -2.25 19.07
N LEU A 43 0.48 -2.60 17.94
CA LEU A 43 -0.74 -1.98 17.42
C LEU A 43 -1.90 -2.98 17.26
N VAL A 44 -1.75 -4.19 17.80
CA VAL A 44 -2.78 -5.23 17.75
C VAL A 44 -3.05 -5.76 19.17
N ASP A 45 -4.32 -5.82 19.54
CA ASP A 45 -4.79 -6.35 20.82
C ASP A 45 -6.24 -6.88 20.71
N GLU A 46 -6.84 -7.27 21.85
CA GLU A 46 -8.22 -7.79 21.89
C GLU A 46 -9.28 -6.78 21.46
N HIS A 47 -9.00 -5.48 21.59
CA HIS A 47 -9.90 -4.39 21.21
C HIS A 47 -9.58 -3.83 19.81
N ASN A 48 -8.37 -4.04 19.31
CA ASN A 48 -7.91 -3.66 17.98
C ASN A 48 -7.29 -4.87 17.26
N PRO A 49 -8.12 -5.79 16.73
CA PRO A 49 -7.64 -6.98 16.04
C PRO A 49 -6.87 -6.62 14.75
N PRO A 50 -6.06 -7.54 14.22
CA PRO A 50 -5.33 -7.29 12.97
C PRO A 50 -6.31 -7.16 11.80
N LEU A 51 -6.22 -6.06 11.06
CA LEU A 51 -7.05 -5.83 9.86
C LEU A 51 -6.48 -6.48 8.60
N TYR A 52 -5.22 -6.91 8.65
CA TYR A 52 -4.49 -7.39 7.49
C TYR A 52 -3.72 -8.66 7.83
N ARG A 53 -3.67 -9.59 6.87
CA ARG A 53 -2.92 -10.83 7.00
C ARG A 53 -1.42 -10.58 6.87
N ARG A 54 -0.63 -11.58 7.27
CA ARG A 54 0.81 -11.64 7.03
C ARG A 54 1.08 -12.02 5.57
N TYR A 55 2.01 -11.33 4.92
CA TYR A 55 2.47 -11.65 3.56
C TYR A 55 3.93 -11.20 3.33
N HIS A 56 4.58 -11.69 2.28
CA HIS A 56 5.88 -11.14 1.85
C HIS A 56 5.66 -9.96 0.90
N TYR A 57 6.49 -8.92 0.98
CA TYR A 57 6.32 -7.73 0.15
C TYR A 57 6.28 -8.03 -1.35
N ARG A 58 7.03 -9.04 -1.82
CA ARG A 58 6.96 -9.51 -3.21
C ARG A 58 5.54 -9.90 -3.66
N GLU A 59 4.75 -10.51 -2.78
CA GLU A 59 3.39 -10.95 -3.10
C GLU A 59 2.48 -9.75 -3.35
N TYR A 60 2.61 -8.70 -2.53
CA TYR A 60 1.90 -7.44 -2.74
C TYR A 60 2.35 -6.75 -4.03
N TYR A 61 3.66 -6.73 -4.28
CA TYR A 61 4.22 -6.07 -5.46
C TYR A 61 3.75 -6.75 -6.76
N GLU A 62 3.83 -8.08 -6.83
CA GLU A 62 3.31 -8.87 -7.95
C GLU A 62 1.80 -8.62 -8.13
N SER A 63 1.01 -8.69 -7.05
CA SER A 63 -0.43 -8.46 -7.10
C SER A 63 -0.83 -7.05 -7.55
N PHE A 64 -0.02 -6.04 -7.20
CA PHE A 64 -0.22 -4.65 -7.58
C PHE A 64 -0.03 -4.46 -9.09
N TRP A 65 1.04 -5.01 -9.65
CA TRP A 65 1.32 -4.93 -11.09
C TRP A 65 0.34 -5.74 -11.94
N ASP A 66 -0.10 -6.89 -11.44
CA ASP A 66 -1.10 -7.72 -12.11
C ASP A 66 -2.53 -7.12 -12.03
N HIS A 67 -2.78 -6.17 -11.13
CA HIS A 67 -4.14 -5.66 -10.91
C HIS A 67 -4.66 -4.78 -12.06
N GLY A 68 -3.78 -4.13 -12.81
CA GLY A 68 -4.17 -3.13 -13.82
C GLY A 68 -4.86 -1.89 -13.22
N LEU A 69 -5.60 -1.14 -14.04
CA LEU A 69 -6.31 0.09 -13.65
C LEU A 69 -7.67 -0.17 -12.97
N LYS A 70 -7.81 -1.25 -12.20
CA LYS A 70 -9.07 -1.53 -11.49
C LYS A 70 -9.28 -0.51 -10.37
N ASP A 71 -10.52 -0.05 -10.20
CA ASP A 71 -10.91 0.93 -9.17
C ASP A 71 -10.81 0.41 -7.72
N GLN A 72 -10.55 -0.89 -7.53
CA GLN A 72 -10.39 -1.52 -6.22
C GLN A 72 -8.94 -1.44 -5.74
N SER A 73 -8.76 -1.20 -4.44
CA SER A 73 -7.43 -1.10 -3.87
C SER A 73 -6.78 -2.48 -3.80
N CYS A 74 -5.57 -2.64 -4.36
CA CYS A 74 -4.81 -3.90 -4.27
C CYS A 74 -4.68 -4.42 -2.82
N ILE A 75 -4.66 -3.51 -1.84
CA ILE A 75 -4.54 -3.86 -0.43
C ILE A 75 -5.72 -4.66 0.13
N GLU A 76 -6.89 -4.59 -0.50
CA GLU A 76 -8.10 -5.35 -0.12
C GLU A 76 -7.88 -6.87 -0.21
N LYS A 77 -6.99 -7.34 -1.10
CA LYS A 77 -6.60 -8.76 -1.19
C LYS A 77 -5.79 -9.26 0.01
N PHE A 78 -5.38 -8.34 0.88
CA PHE A 78 -4.52 -8.60 2.03
C PHE A 78 -5.22 -8.29 3.36
N THR A 79 -6.50 -7.93 3.35
CA THR A 79 -7.31 -7.82 4.57
C THR A 79 -7.67 -9.21 5.12
N ILE A 80 -7.98 -9.27 6.42
CA ILE A 80 -8.56 -10.46 7.07
C ILE A 80 -10.08 -10.39 7.01
#